data_AF-A0A3D0P8H0-F1
#
_entry.id   AF-A0A3D0P8H0-F1
#
_cell.length_a   1.000
_cell.length_b   1.000
_cell.length_c   1.000
_cell.angle_alpha   90.00
_cell.angle_beta   90.00
_cell.angle_gamma   90.00
#
_symmetry.space_group_name_H-M   'P 1'
#
loop_
_entity.id
_entity.type
_entity.pdbx_description
1 polymer ?
#
loop_
_entity_poly.entity_id
_entity_poly.type
_entity_poly.pdbx_seq_one_letter_code
_entity_poly.pdbx_strand_id
1 'polypeptide(L)' 'MIIPAPILDRDEITRFAAERRAAGESIVLANGCFDLLHVGHVRYLAEAKALGDVLVV' A
#
# COMPACT_ATOMS: atom_id res chain seq x y z
N MET A 1 -8.88 -0.29 -14.36
CA MET A 1 -9.95 -0.15 -13.36
C MET A 1 -9.28 0.18 -12.04
N ILE A 2 -9.45 1.39 -11.50
CA ILE A 2 -8.93 1.72 -10.17
C ILE A 2 -9.92 1.09 -9.19
N ILE A 3 -9.53 0.00 -8.53
CA ILE A 3 -10.28 -0.53 -7.40
C ILE A 3 -9.95 0.38 -6.22
N PRO A 4 -10.93 0.97 -5.52
CA PRO A 4 -10.63 1.78 -4.34
C PRO A 4 -9.94 0.91 -3.30
N ALA A 5 -8.77 1.34 -2.84
CA ALA A 5 -8.07 0.68 -1.75
C ALA A 5 -8.82 0.95 -0.43
N PRO A 6 -8.99 -0.07 0.43
CA PRO A 6 -9.65 0.12 1.72
C PRO A 6 -8.75 0.90 2.68
N ILE A 7 -9.35 1.73 3.54
CA ILE A 7 -8.69 2.28 4.73
C ILE A 7 -8.94 1.30 5.86
N LEU A 8 -7.87 0.74 6.40
CA LEU A 8 -7.92 -0.27 7.46
C LEU A 8 -7.45 0.35 8.77
N ASP A 9 -8.12 0.02 9.87
CA ASP A 9 -7.62 0.33 11.20
C ASP A 9 -6.38 -0.52 11.57
N ARG A 10 -5.86 -0.32 12.78
CA ARG A 10 -4.65 -1.01 13.25
C ARG A 10 -4.82 -2.54 13.32
N ASP A 11 -5.97 -3.03 13.75
CA ASP A 11 -6.19 -4.46 13.91
C ASP A 11 -6.50 -5.10 12.55
N GLU A 12 -7.24 -4.39 11.71
CA GLU A 12 -7.53 -4.77 10.33
C GLU A 12 -6.26 -4.87 9.48
N ILE A 13 -5.38 -3.86 9.50
CA ILE A 13 -4.13 -3.92 8.73
C ILE A 13 -3.20 -5.03 9.25
N THR A 14 -3.22 -5.29 10.55
CA THR A 14 -2.42 -6.38 11.15
C THR A 14 -2.90 -7.74 10.65
N ARG A 15 -4.22 -7.98 10.65
CA ARG A 15 -4.81 -9.20 10.10
C ARG A 15 -4.54 -9.32 8.60
N PHE A 16 -4.81 -8.27 7.84
CA PHE A 16 -4.58 -8.22 6.40
C PHE A 16 -3.12 -8.54 6.05
N ALA A 17 -2.16 -7.90 6.71
CA ALA A 17 -0.73 -8.14 6.46
C ALA A 17 -0.31 -9.57 6.82
N ALA A 18 -0.85 -10.14 7.90
CA ALA A 18 -0.57 -11.53 8.28
C ALA A 18 -1.08 -12.53 7.22
N GLU A 19 -2.30 -12.33 6.71
CA GLU A 19 -2.85 -13.17 5.65
C GLU A 19 -2.04 -13.09 4.34
N ARG A 20 -1.65 -11.88 3.93
CA ARG A 20 -0.85 -11.70 2.70
C ARG A 20 0.54 -12.32 2.85
N ARG A 21 1.19 -12.17 4.01
CA ARG A 21 2.46 -12.85 4.31
C ARG A 21 2.31 -14.37 4.29
N ALA A 22 1.22 -14.91 4.84
CA ALA A 22 0.94 -16.34 4.81
C ALA A 22 0.71 -16.87 3.38
N ALA A 23 0.21 -16.02 2.47
CA ALA A 23 0.11 -16.32 1.04
C ALA A 23 1.44 -16.20 0.28
N GLY A 24 2.54 -15.83 0.95
CA GLY A 24 3.86 -15.62 0.34
C GLY A 24 4.02 -14.29 -0.39
N GLU A 25 3.07 -13.38 -0.24
CA GLU A 25 3.09 -12.07 -0.89
C GLU A 25 4.07 -11.10 -0.20
N SER A 26 4.76 -10.33 -1.04
CA SER A 26 5.66 -9.26 -0.62
C SER A 26 4.87 -7.98 -0.30
N ILE A 27 5.14 -7.38 0.86
CA ILE A 27 4.48 -6.16 1.32
C ILE A 27 5.49 -5.01 1.29
N VAL A 28 5.15 -3.97 0.54
CA VAL A 28 5.88 -2.70 0.45
C VAL A 28 5.16 -1.67 1.32
N LEU A 29 5.93 -0.89 2.07
CA LEU A 29 5.45 0.26 2.83
C LEU A 29 6.00 1.53 2.19
N ALA A 30 5.11 2.46 1.84
CA ALA A 30 5.48 3.79 1.34
C ALA A 30 4.97 4.84 2.31
N ASN A 31 5.87 5.44 3.08
CA ASN A 31 5.52 6.48 4.04
C ASN A 31 5.52 7.87 3.39
N GLY A 32 4.68 8.77 3.90
CA GLY A 32 4.64 10.16 3.46
C GLY A 32 3.45 10.92 4.03
N CYS A 33 3.50 12.25 4.01
CA CYS A 33 2.37 13.09 4.41
C CYS A 33 1.29 13.16 3.30
N PHE A 34 1.72 13.09 2.03
CA PHE A 34 0.87 13.13 0.84
C PHE A 34 -0.12 14.31 0.76
N ASP A 35 0.17 15.42 1.45
CA ASP A 35 -0.60 16.65 1.31
C ASP A 35 -0.43 17.25 -0.09
N LEU A 36 -1.46 17.94 -0.58
CA LEU A 36 -1.53 18.49 -1.94
C LEU A 36 -1.04 17.50 -3.01
N LEU A 37 -1.68 16.32 -3.07
CA LEU A 37 -1.34 15.25 -4.01
C LEU A 37 -1.05 15.79 -5.42
N HIS A 38 0.18 15.56 -5.87
CA HIS A 38 0.65 15.96 -7.18
C HIS A 38 1.33 14.79 -7.89
N VAL A 39 1.70 14.99 -9.16
CA VAL A 39 2.26 13.95 -10.03
C VAL A 39 3.48 13.23 -9.44
N GLY A 40 4.24 13.90 -8.57
CA GLY A 40 5.39 13.30 -7.87
C GLY A 40 4.96 12.17 -6.95
N HIS A 41 3.93 12.39 -6.12
CA HIS A 41 3.39 11.36 -5.23
C HIS A 41 2.78 10.19 -6.02
N VAL A 42 2.08 10.47 -7.11
CA VAL A 42 1.50 9.41 -7.95
C VAL A 42 2.59 8.52 -8.54
N ARG A 43 3.66 9.12 -9.09
CA ARG A 43 4.81 8.37 -9.60
C ARG A 43 5.51 7.58 -8.50
N TYR A 44 5.75 8.20 -7.35
CA TYR A 44 6.34 7.55 -6.19
C TYR A 44 5.54 6.32 -5.74
N LEU A 45 4.22 6.45 -5.56
CA LEU A 45 3.36 5.33 -5.13
C LEU A 45 3.24 4.26 -6.21
N ALA A 46 3.22 4.64 -7.50
CA ALA A 46 3.21 3.68 -8.60
C ALA A 46 4.51 2.86 -8.66
N GLU A 47 5.67 3.51 -8.51
CA GLU A 47 6.97 2.86 -8.43
C GLU A 47 7.06 1.97 -7.19
N ALA A 48 6.59 2.43 -6.03
CA ALA A 48 6.53 1.62 -4.80
C ALA A 48 5.63 0.38 -4.97
N LYS A 49 4.46 0.52 -5.60
CA LYS A 49 3.56 -0.61 -5.88
C LYS A 49 4.20 -1.64 -6.82
N ALA A 50 5.09 -1.23 -7.72
CA ALA A 50 5.76 -2.15 -8.64
C ALA A 50 6.84 -3.02 -7.94
N LEU A 51 7.24 -2.69 -6.70
CA LEU A 51 8.25 -3.44 -5.95
C LEU A 51 7.70 -4.64 -5.18
N GLY A 52 6.38 -4.85 -5.17
CA GLY A 52 5.78 -5.99 -4.49
C GLY A 52 4.30 -6.18 -4.74
N ASP A 53 3.74 -7.19 -4.08
CA ASP A 53 2.38 -7.65 -4.33
C ASP A 53 1.35 -6.76 -3.62
N VAL A 54 1.73 -6.15 -2.49
CA VAL A 54 0.89 -5.29 -1.67
C VAL A 54 1.63 -3.99 -1.36
N LEU A 55 0.95 -2.84 -1.53
CA LEU A 55 1.45 -1.54 -1.10
C LEU A 55 0.58 -1.04 0.06
N VAL A 56 1.24 -0.68 1.16
CA VAL A 56 0.64 0.00 2.32
C VAL A 56 1.19 1.43 2.36
N VAL A 57 0.33 2.41 2.62
CA VAL A 57 0.65 3.85 2.64
C VAL A 57 0.23 4.44 3.97
#